data_AF-A0A7M7TBF6-F1
#
_entry.id   AF-A0A7M7TBF6-F1
#
_cell.length_a   1.000
_cell.length_b   1.000
_cell.length_c   1.000
_cell.angle_alpha   90.00
_cell.angle_beta   90.00
_cell.angle_gamma   90.00
#
_symmetry.space_group_name_H-M   'P 1'
#
loop_
_entity.id
_entity.type
_entity.pdbx_description
1 polymer ?
#
loop_
_entity_poly.entity_id
_entity_poly.type
_entity_poly.pdbx_seq_one_letter_code
_entity_poly.pdbx_strand_id
1 'polypeptide(L)'
;MARITGFNEHLLYRFKVILAVISSNCLVNNAAFGAYCKETAFKYVELYNWYKMPTSMHVILIHGHVIMKELILPIGMLIEEAQESNHKMIKRFRDRFSRKVSRVTTNTDMFCRLFVHSDPYLSILDIEENKKKLNDSGDEKSVIRLYRVSR
;
A
#
# COMPACT_ATOMS: atom_id res chain seq x y z
N MET A 1 12.91 -5.71 16.44
CA MET A 1 13.59 -6.05 15.18
C MET A 1 15.09 -5.82 15.27
N ALA A 2 15.59 -4.58 15.43
CA ALA A 2 17.03 -4.28 15.50
C ALA A 2 17.81 -5.17 16.49
N ARG A 3 17.30 -5.32 17.73
CA ARG A 3 17.89 -6.18 18.77
C ARG A 3 18.00 -7.67 18.37
N ILE A 4 17.09 -8.17 17.54
CA ILE A 4 17.03 -9.59 17.15
C ILE A 4 17.91 -9.85 15.93
N THR A 5 17.89 -8.94 14.95
CA THR A 5 18.59 -9.11 13.67
C THR A 5 20.00 -8.53 13.65
N GLY A 6 20.39 -7.72 14.64
CA GLY A 6 21.67 -7.02 14.67
C GLY A 6 21.79 -5.86 13.67
N PHE A 7 20.69 -5.47 13.03
CA PHE A 7 20.67 -4.36 12.07
C PHE A 7 20.70 -3.00 12.79
N ASN A 8 21.29 -2.00 12.14
CA ASN A 8 21.35 -0.64 12.66
C ASN A 8 19.93 -0.07 12.84
N GLU A 9 19.60 0.31 14.07
CA GLU A 9 18.26 0.77 14.44
C GLU A 9 17.85 2.05 13.71
N HIS A 10 18.79 2.99 13.56
CA HIS A 10 18.54 4.25 12.89
C HIS A 10 18.27 4.03 11.38
N LEU A 11 19.00 3.15 10.72
CA LEU A 11 18.73 2.81 9.31
C LEU A 11 17.35 2.15 9.16
N LEU A 12 16.99 1.22 10.05
CA LEU A 12 15.67 0.58 10.05
C LEU A 12 14.55 1.60 10.24
N TYR A 13 14.74 2.58 11.13
CA TYR A 13 13.77 3.65 11.34
C TYR A 13 13.58 4.50 10.08
N ARG A 14 14.65 4.82 9.35
CA ARG A 14 14.54 5.55 8.07
C ARG A 14 13.75 4.76 7.03
N PHE A 15 13.98 3.46 6.91
CA PHE A 15 13.17 2.61 6.03
C PHE A 15 11.70 2.56 6.45
N LYS A 16 11.40 2.50 7.76
CA LYS A 16 10.03 2.58 8.26
C LYS A 16 9.35 3.88 7.82
N VAL A 17 10.03 5.02 7.92
CA VAL A 17 9.49 6.32 7.48
C VAL A 17 9.23 6.32 5.97
N ILE A 18 10.20 5.87 5.16
CA ILE A 18 10.05 5.81 3.70
C ILE A 18 8.85 4.95 3.30
N LEU A 19 8.73 3.75 3.88
CA LEU A 19 7.62 2.84 3.57
C LEU A 19 6.28 3.42 4.03
N ALA A 20 6.21 4.06 5.20
CA ALA A 20 5.00 4.71 5.67
C ALA A 20 4.54 5.86 4.75
N VAL A 21 5.49 6.61 4.18
CA VAL A 21 5.21 7.67 3.22
C VAL A 21 4.68 7.09 1.90
N ILE A 22 5.28 6.01 1.39
CA ILE A 22 4.83 5.33 0.16
C ILE A 22 3.43 4.72 0.36
N SER A 23 3.17 4.09 1.51
CA SER A 23 1.85 3.51 1.81
C SER A 23 0.80 4.56 2.15
N SER A 24 1.16 5.85 2.20
CA SER A 24 0.20 6.90 2.51
C SER A 24 -0.59 7.29 1.25
N ASN A 25 -1.90 7.50 1.42
CA ASN A 25 -2.77 8.04 0.37
C ASN A 25 -2.70 9.57 0.29
N CYS A 26 -1.54 10.16 0.61
CA CYS A 26 -1.34 11.60 0.73
C CYS A 26 -0.33 12.09 -0.31
N LEU A 27 -0.48 13.36 -0.71
CA LEU A 27 0.53 14.04 -1.52
C LEU A 27 1.74 14.35 -0.64
N VAL A 28 2.92 13.99 -1.13
CA VAL A 28 4.20 14.08 -0.42
C VAL A 28 5.05 15.16 -1.07
N ASN A 29 5.78 15.93 -0.26
CA ASN A 29 6.79 16.84 -0.78
C ASN A 29 7.94 16.04 -1.45
N ASN A 30 7.98 16.08 -2.78
CA ASN A 30 8.90 15.30 -3.60
C ASN A 30 10.38 15.63 -3.31
N ALA A 31 10.71 16.91 -3.14
CA ALA A 31 12.09 17.34 -2.89
C ALA A 31 12.60 16.86 -1.53
N ALA A 32 11.77 17.01 -0.48
CA ALA A 32 12.11 16.54 0.86
C ALA A 32 12.24 15.00 0.91
N PHE A 33 11.34 14.28 0.24
CA PHE A 33 11.40 12.83 0.13
C PHE A 33 12.67 12.36 -0.61
N GLY A 34 13.00 12.96 -1.75
CA GLY A 34 14.20 12.63 -2.51
C GLY A 34 15.49 12.85 -1.72
N ALA A 35 15.59 13.97 -1.00
CA ALA A 35 16.74 14.23 -0.10
C ALA A 35 16.85 13.15 0.99
N TYR A 36 15.72 12.81 1.63
CA TYR A 36 15.68 11.79 2.68
C TYR A 36 16.08 10.40 2.18
N CYS A 37 15.63 10.01 0.98
CA CYS A 37 15.99 8.76 0.32
C CYS A 37 17.47 8.71 -0.05
N LYS A 38 18.02 9.79 -0.61
CA LYS A 38 19.44 9.89 -0.99
C LYS A 38 20.37 9.76 0.23
N GLU A 39 20.07 10.47 1.32
CA GLU A 39 20.79 10.32 2.59
C GLU A 39 20.71 8.88 3.14
N THR A 40 19.57 8.22 2.98
CA THR A 40 19.38 6.83 3.43
C THR A 40 20.23 5.87 2.60
N ALA A 41 20.33 6.11 1.29
CA ALA A 41 21.20 5.33 0.40
C ALA A 41 22.68 5.46 0.78
N PHE A 42 23.16 6.67 1.12
CA PHE A 42 24.53 6.86 1.59
C PHE A 42 24.81 6.11 2.89
N LYS A 43 23.91 6.20 3.88
CA LYS A 43 24.01 5.46 5.14
C LYS A 43 23.99 3.94 4.94
N TYR A 44 23.19 3.46 3.97
CA TYR A 44 23.17 2.04 3.62
C TYR A 44 24.53 1.58 3.07
N VAL A 45 25.12 2.34 2.13
CA VAL A 45 26.42 2.00 1.54
C VAL A 45 27.53 2.07 2.59
N GLU A 46 27.49 3.05 3.49
CA GLU A 46 28.47 3.18 4.59
C GLU A 46 28.44 1.98 5.55
N LEU A 47 27.25 1.54 5.96
CA LEU A 47 27.08 0.47 6.95
C LEU A 47 27.16 -0.95 6.36
N TYR A 48 26.72 -1.11 5.11
CA TYR A 48 26.51 -2.40 4.46
C TYR A 48 27.10 -2.44 3.04
N ASN A 49 28.30 -1.86 2.84
CA ASN A 49 29.00 -1.86 1.54
C ASN A 49 29.20 -3.25 0.93
N TRP A 50 29.31 -4.28 1.77
CA TRP A 50 29.52 -5.67 1.39
C TRP A 50 28.28 -6.30 0.74
N TYR A 51 27.08 -5.74 0.97
CA TYR A 51 25.83 -6.25 0.40
C TYR A 51 25.28 -5.30 -0.66
N LYS A 52 25.30 -5.77 -1.91
CA LYS A 52 24.75 -5.01 -3.04
C LYS A 52 23.28 -4.68 -2.79
N MET A 53 22.92 -3.41 -2.95
CA MET A 53 21.55 -2.93 -2.78
C MET A 53 20.59 -3.70 -3.70
N PRO A 54 19.51 -4.31 -3.17
CA PRO A 54 18.49 -4.97 -3.99
C PRO A 54 17.82 -4.00 -4.97
N THR A 55 17.38 -4.50 -6.13
CA THR A 55 16.76 -3.67 -7.16
C THR A 55 15.55 -2.89 -6.66
N SER A 56 14.68 -3.51 -5.84
CA SER A 56 13.51 -2.85 -5.24
C SER A 56 13.92 -1.67 -4.34
N MET A 57 14.92 -1.87 -3.50
CA MET A 57 15.47 -0.82 -2.64
C MET A 57 16.11 0.29 -3.46
N HIS A 58 16.87 -0.06 -4.50
CA HIS A 58 17.49 0.91 -5.40
C HIS A 58 16.45 1.78 -6.11
N VAL A 59 15.40 1.16 -6.68
CA VAL A 59 14.30 1.87 -7.32
C VAL A 59 13.63 2.83 -6.32
N ILE A 60 13.36 2.40 -5.10
CA ILE A 60 12.77 3.28 -4.07
C ILE A 60 13.71 4.44 -3.69
N LEU A 61 14.97 4.14 -3.37
CA LEU A 61 15.89 5.14 -2.81
C LEU A 61 16.46 6.11 -3.86
N ILE A 62 16.67 5.65 -5.09
CA ILE A 62 17.29 6.45 -6.16
C ILE A 62 16.23 6.99 -7.12
N HIS A 63 15.30 6.15 -7.57
CA HIS A 63 14.30 6.54 -8.58
C HIS A 63 12.94 6.92 -7.98
N GLY A 64 12.68 6.66 -6.70
CA GLY A 64 11.36 6.82 -6.09
C GLY A 64 10.83 8.25 -6.20
N HIS A 65 11.68 9.26 -6.00
CA HIS A 65 11.26 10.65 -6.14
C HIS A 65 10.92 11.01 -7.61
N VAL A 66 11.63 10.44 -8.59
CA VAL A 66 11.35 10.69 -10.02
C VAL A 66 9.99 10.10 -10.37
N ILE A 67 9.75 8.84 -9.95
CA ILE A 67 8.46 8.16 -10.16
C ILE A 67 7.33 8.98 -9.53
N MET A 68 7.49 9.40 -8.27
CA MET A 68 6.47 10.19 -7.56
C MET A 68 6.20 11.56 -8.18
N LYS A 69 7.10 12.09 -9.01
CA LYS A 69 6.89 13.36 -9.71
C LYS A 69 5.97 13.20 -10.92
N GLU A 70 6.06 12.06 -11.60
CA GLU A 70 5.28 11.78 -12.82
C GLU A 70 3.88 11.19 -12.51
N LEU A 71 3.63 10.74 -11.28
CA LEU A 71 2.34 10.18 -10.89
C LEU A 71 1.28 11.27 -10.67
N ILE A 72 0.10 11.07 -11.28
CA ILE A 72 -1.07 11.95 -11.11
C ILE A 72 -1.73 11.76 -9.74
N LEU A 73 -1.66 10.55 -9.19
CA LEU A 73 -2.27 10.16 -7.92
C LEU A 73 -1.20 9.79 -6.89
N PRO A 74 -1.49 9.93 -5.58
CA PRO A 74 -0.62 9.42 -4.53
C PRO A 74 -0.28 7.94 -4.76
N ILE A 75 0.98 7.58 -4.58
CA ILE A 75 1.47 6.22 -4.88
C ILE A 75 0.73 5.15 -4.06
N GLY A 76 0.32 5.45 -2.82
CA GLY A 76 -0.49 4.56 -1.99
C GLY A 76 -1.84 4.18 -2.61
N MET A 77 -2.40 5.00 -3.50
CA MET A 77 -3.64 4.67 -4.21
C MET A 77 -3.43 3.75 -5.42
N LEU A 78 -2.18 3.60 -5.88
CA LEU A 78 -1.81 2.84 -7.08
C LEU A 78 -1.18 1.48 -6.75
N ILE A 79 -1.27 1.03 -5.50
CA ILE A 79 -0.66 -0.22 -5.04
C ILE A 79 -1.45 -1.46 -5.46
N GLU A 80 -0.73 -2.56 -5.65
CA GLU A 80 -1.30 -3.87 -6.03
C GLU A 80 -2.06 -4.57 -4.88
N GLU A 81 -1.80 -4.17 -3.62
CA GLU A 81 -2.32 -4.83 -2.41
C GLU A 81 -3.86 -4.94 -2.39
N ALA A 82 -4.56 -3.94 -2.94
CA ALA A 82 -6.01 -3.95 -3.06
C ALA A 82 -6.50 -5.07 -3.99
N GLN A 83 -5.80 -5.31 -5.11
CA GLN A 83 -6.12 -6.37 -6.05
C GLN A 83 -5.80 -7.76 -5.45
N GLU A 84 -4.64 -7.91 -4.80
CA GLU A 84 -4.26 -9.16 -4.13
C GLU A 84 -5.24 -9.54 -3.02
N SER A 85 -5.71 -8.57 -2.25
CA SER A 85 -6.73 -8.78 -1.22
C SER A 85 -8.02 -9.35 -1.79
N ASN A 86 -8.40 -8.91 -3.00
CA ASN A 86 -9.58 -9.40 -3.71
C ASN A 86 -9.44 -10.88 -4.15
N HIS A 87 -8.22 -11.42 -4.26
CA HIS A 87 -8.00 -12.82 -4.61
C HIS A 87 -8.62 -13.79 -3.59
N LYS A 88 -8.71 -13.39 -2.32
CA LYS A 88 -9.44 -14.15 -1.28
C LYS A 88 -10.93 -14.27 -1.62
N MET A 89 -11.53 -13.20 -2.14
CA MET A 89 -12.93 -13.20 -2.55
C MET A 89 -13.14 -14.01 -3.83
N ILE A 90 -12.23 -13.95 -4.78
CA ILE A 90 -12.28 -14.79 -6.00
C ILE A 90 -12.33 -16.28 -5.63
N LYS A 91 -11.44 -16.74 -4.75
CA LYS A 91 -11.44 -18.13 -4.26
C LYS A 91 -12.78 -18.48 -3.60
N ARG A 92 -13.30 -17.57 -2.77
CA ARG A 92 -14.59 -17.73 -2.08
C ARG A 92 -15.77 -17.83 -3.05
N PHE A 93 -15.80 -16.98 -4.09
CA PHE A 93 -16.85 -16.98 -5.10
C PHE A 93 -16.85 -18.26 -5.93
N ARG A 94 -15.67 -18.77 -6.28
CA ARG A 94 -15.55 -20.05 -7.00
C ARG A 94 -16.05 -21.24 -6.20
N ASP A 95 -15.79 -21.24 -4.91
CA ASP A 95 -16.09 -22.41 -4.09
C ASP A 95 -17.59 -22.48 -3.72
N ARG A 96 -18.13 -21.37 -3.22
CA ARG A 96 -19.45 -21.34 -2.57
C ARG A 96 -20.57 -20.80 -3.45
N PHE A 97 -20.26 -20.10 -4.52
CA PHE A 97 -21.22 -19.19 -5.14
C PHE A 97 -21.36 -19.32 -6.66
N SER A 98 -20.55 -20.17 -7.30
CA SER A 98 -20.63 -20.46 -8.73
C SER A 98 -21.21 -21.84 -9.00
N ARG A 99 -21.99 -21.99 -10.08
CA ARG A 99 -22.47 -23.28 -10.55
C ARG A 99 -21.30 -24.11 -11.10
N LYS A 100 -21.23 -25.38 -10.67
CA LYS A 100 -20.16 -26.34 -11.05
C LYS A 100 -20.61 -27.28 -12.19
N VAL A 101 -21.36 -26.73 -13.16
CA VAL A 101 -21.92 -27.50 -14.30
C VAL A 101 -20.97 -27.47 -15.49
N SER A 102 -20.37 -26.32 -15.78
CA SER A 102 -19.34 -26.18 -16.82
C SER A 102 -18.35 -25.09 -16.41
N ARG A 103 -17.13 -25.13 -16.96
CA ARG A 103 -16.12 -24.09 -16.71
C ARG A 103 -16.57 -22.71 -17.16
N VAL A 104 -17.31 -22.64 -18.27
CA VAL A 104 -17.87 -21.38 -18.79
C VAL A 104 -18.86 -20.81 -17.78
N THR A 105 -19.82 -21.62 -17.33
CA THR A 105 -20.83 -21.19 -16.35
C THR A 105 -20.20 -20.80 -15.02
N THR A 106 -19.20 -21.54 -14.54
CA THR A 106 -18.45 -21.20 -13.33
C THR A 106 -17.80 -19.82 -13.45
N ASN A 107 -17.13 -19.55 -14.58
CA ASN A 107 -16.48 -18.26 -14.82
C ASN A 107 -17.52 -17.13 -14.94
N THR A 108 -18.64 -17.35 -15.64
CA THR A 108 -19.72 -16.37 -15.75
C THR A 108 -20.24 -15.98 -14.37
N ASP A 109 -20.56 -16.95 -13.51
CA ASP A 109 -21.07 -16.68 -12.17
C ASP A 109 -20.05 -15.95 -11.28
N MET A 110 -18.76 -16.31 -11.40
CA MET A 110 -17.68 -15.61 -10.72
C MET A 110 -17.60 -14.14 -11.15
N PHE A 111 -17.61 -13.87 -12.46
CA PHE A 111 -17.55 -12.49 -12.99
C PHE A 111 -18.78 -11.69 -12.59
N CYS A 112 -19.98 -12.25 -12.69
CA CYS A 112 -21.21 -11.58 -12.25
C CYS A 112 -21.11 -11.16 -10.78
N ARG A 113 -20.57 -12.01 -9.90
CA ARG A 113 -20.38 -11.64 -8.49
C ARG A 113 -19.29 -10.62 -8.25
N LEU A 114 -18.20 -10.69 -9.00
CA LEU A 114 -17.16 -9.67 -8.93
C LEU A 114 -17.71 -8.30 -9.36
N PHE A 115 -18.56 -8.24 -10.39
CA PHE A 115 -19.21 -7.00 -10.81
C PHE A 115 -20.09 -6.41 -9.71
N VAL A 116 -20.95 -7.22 -9.10
CA VAL A 116 -21.79 -6.78 -7.96
C VAL A 116 -20.92 -6.32 -6.79
N HIS A 117 -19.84 -7.03 -6.50
CA HIS A 117 -18.91 -6.66 -5.42
C HIS A 117 -18.15 -5.36 -5.71
N SER A 118 -17.84 -5.07 -6.97
CA SER A 118 -17.17 -3.83 -7.38
C SER A 118 -18.12 -2.66 -7.64
N ASP A 119 -19.42 -2.87 -7.49
CA ASP A 119 -20.43 -1.84 -7.77
C ASP A 119 -20.23 -0.63 -6.84
N PRO A 120 -19.98 0.59 -7.38
CA PRO A 120 -19.73 1.75 -6.55
C PRO A 120 -20.92 2.16 -5.70
N TYR A 121 -22.15 2.01 -6.21
CA TYR A 121 -23.36 2.37 -5.49
C TYR A 121 -23.57 1.46 -4.28
N LEU A 122 -23.46 0.14 -4.48
CA LEU A 122 -23.54 -0.82 -3.37
C LEU A 122 -22.40 -0.63 -2.37
N SER A 123 -21.19 -0.35 -2.86
CA SER A 123 -20.03 -0.07 -2.00
C SER A 123 -20.24 1.16 -1.11
N ILE A 124 -20.84 2.23 -1.63
CA ILE A 124 -21.14 3.44 -0.85
C ILE A 124 -22.15 3.13 0.24
N LEU A 125 -23.22 2.39 -0.07
CA LEU A 125 -24.23 1.97 0.91
C LEU A 125 -23.61 1.14 2.04
N ASP A 126 -22.77 0.16 1.69
CA ASP A 126 -22.06 -0.67 2.68
C ASP A 126 -21.14 0.17 3.58
N ILE A 127 -20.45 1.18 3.02
CA ILE A 127 -19.59 2.09 3.80
C ILE A 127 -20.44 2.90 4.78
N GLU A 128 -21.60 3.40 4.37
CA GLU A 128 -22.51 4.14 5.25
C GLU A 128 -23.04 3.29 6.40
N GLU A 129 -23.43 2.04 6.14
CA GLU A 129 -23.83 1.09 7.18
C GLU A 129 -22.68 0.77 8.14
N ASN A 130 -21.47 0.57 7.62
CA ASN A 130 -20.32 0.25 8.46
C ASN A 130 -19.85 1.47 9.29
N LYS A 131 -19.96 2.69 8.77
CA LYS A 131 -19.70 3.92 9.55
C LYS A 131 -20.66 4.09 10.71
N LYS A 132 -21.95 3.74 10.54
CA LYS A 132 -22.92 3.74 11.64
C LYS A 132 -22.52 2.77 12.76
N LYS A 133 -21.89 1.64 12.43
CA LYS A 133 -21.37 0.65 13.40
C LYS A 133 -20.06 1.09 14.07
N LEU A 134 -19.21 1.84 13.38
CA LEU A 134 -17.89 2.30 13.87
C LEU A 134 -17.96 3.51 14.80
N ASN A 135 -19.00 4.34 14.69
CA ASN A 135 -19.21 5.48 15.61
C ASN A 135 -19.49 5.04 17.07
N ASP A 136 -19.60 3.74 17.35
CA ASP A 136 -19.68 3.14 18.68
C ASP A 136 -18.31 2.74 19.29
N SER A 137 -17.19 2.89 18.57
CA SER A 137 -15.86 2.49 19.06
C SER A 137 -14.77 3.50 18.63
N GLY A 138 -14.24 4.25 19.59
CA GLY A 138 -13.41 5.43 19.37
C GLY A 138 -11.93 5.20 19.05
N ASP A 139 -11.42 6.19 18.29
CA ASP A 139 -10.07 6.77 18.16
C ASP A 139 -8.83 5.95 17.76
N GLU A 140 -8.18 6.40 16.68
CA GLU A 140 -6.70 6.40 16.50
C GLU A 140 -6.26 7.07 15.18
N LYS A 141 -5.81 8.35 15.16
CA LYS A 141 -5.12 8.98 14.00
C LYS A 141 -4.16 10.12 14.39
N SER A 142 -2.91 9.83 14.78
CA SER A 142 -1.91 10.86 15.15
C SER A 142 -0.71 11.02 14.18
N VAL A 143 -0.32 10.00 13.42
CA VAL A 143 0.99 10.00 12.72
C VAL A 143 0.97 10.63 11.32
N ILE A 144 -0.17 10.65 10.62
CA ILE A 144 -0.27 11.11 9.21
C ILE A 144 -0.18 12.65 9.09
N ARG A 145 -0.24 13.41 10.19
CA ARG A 145 -0.31 14.87 10.18
C ARG A 145 0.99 15.58 9.76
N LEU A 146 2.14 14.95 9.95
CA LEU A 146 3.46 15.61 9.80
C LEU A 146 3.94 15.79 8.36
N TYR A 147 3.42 15.01 7.41
CA TYR A 147 3.86 15.03 6.00
C TYR A 147 2.76 15.46 5.02
N ARG A 148 1.60 15.85 5.54
CA ARG A 148 0.47 16.28 4.74
C ARG A 148 0.72 17.72 4.27
N VAL A 149 0.70 17.92 2.95
CA VAL A 149 0.65 19.27 2.38
C VAL A 149 -0.66 19.93 2.83
N SER A 150 -0.55 21.05 3.56
CA SER A 150 -1.68 21.96 3.75
C SER A 150 -2.03 22.51 2.38
N ARG A 151 -3.26 22.26 1.93
CA ARG A 151 -3.85 23.06 0.84
C ARG A 151 -4.03 24.49 1.30
#